data_AF-A0A6P4AIG2-F1
#
_entry.id   AF-A0A6P4AIG2-F1
#
_cell.length_a   1.000
_cell.length_b   1.000
_cell.length_c   1.000
_cell.angle_alpha   90.00
_cell.angle_beta   90.00
_cell.angle_gamma   90.00
#
_symmetry.space_group_name_H-M   'P 1'
#
loop_
_entity.id
_entity.type
_entity.pdbx_description
1 polymer ?
#
loop_
_entity_poly.entity_id
_entity_poly.type
_entity_poly.pdbx_seq_one_letter_code
_entity_poly.pdbx_strand_id
1 'polypeptide(L)'
;MMPPELQSRSFRPYISASVSAPSFTSFNNGSPYSSDASLSPNPSLDGQHHHHDPGASSSSSRSLKNSRFSPASFAHNTRIAIALAPCAAFLLDLGGTPVIATLTLGLMISYIVDSLNFKSGAFFGVWLSLLFAQIAFFFSSSIFVTFHSIPLATLASFLCAETNFLIGVWASLQFKWIQIENPSIVLALERLLFASVPLAASAIFTWATIAALGINHASYYLMAFSCLFYWLYSIPRVSSFKTKHEAKYHGGQVPDDSFILGPLESCFHTLYLLFFPLLFHIASHHNVIFSSAASFSDIFLLFFVPFLFQLYASTRGGLWWVTKNAHHLHSIRVVNGAVALVVVVICLEIRVVFHSFGRYIQVPPPLNYLLVTTTMLGGAAAAGAYALGMISDAFSSMAFTALAVVASAAGAIVVGFPIMCKYRALLIGHN
;
A
#
# COMPACT_ATOMS: atom_id res chain seq x y z
N MET A 1 -22.35 52.54 -8.84
CA MET A 1 -21.74 52.52 -7.49
C MET A 1 -22.43 51.42 -6.67
N MET A 2 -21.65 50.72 -5.84
CA MET A 2 -21.90 49.45 -5.11
C MET A 2 -21.64 48.13 -5.89
N PRO A 3 -21.10 47.07 -5.22
CA PRO A 3 -19.69 46.64 -5.39
C PRO A 3 -19.52 45.16 -5.83
N PRO A 4 -18.28 44.73 -6.17
CA PRO A 4 -17.97 43.36 -6.60
C PRO A 4 -17.55 42.49 -5.41
N GLU A 5 -18.49 41.75 -4.83
CA GLU A 5 -18.25 40.75 -3.78
C GLU A 5 -19.06 39.49 -4.10
N LEU A 6 -18.70 38.78 -5.18
CA LEU A 6 -19.19 37.43 -5.48
C LEU A 6 -18.11 36.68 -6.30
N GLN A 7 -16.94 36.48 -5.68
CA GLN A 7 -16.00 35.43 -6.12
C GLN A 7 -15.45 34.71 -4.89
N SER A 8 -15.95 33.50 -4.65
CA SER A 8 -15.43 32.58 -3.66
C SER A 8 -14.02 32.13 -4.06
N ARG A 9 -13.01 32.67 -3.39
CA ARG A 9 -11.61 32.24 -3.49
C ARG A 9 -11.45 30.82 -2.95
N SER A 10 -10.97 29.91 -3.79
CA SER A 10 -10.52 28.57 -3.40
C SER A 10 -9.28 28.68 -2.52
N PHE A 11 -9.43 28.42 -1.21
CA PHE A 11 -8.33 28.37 -0.26
C PHE A 11 -7.53 27.06 -0.42
N ARG A 12 -6.23 27.19 -0.70
CA ARG A 12 -5.22 26.12 -0.64
C ARG A 12 -4.20 26.56 0.42
N PRO A 13 -3.96 25.82 1.51
CA PRO A 13 -2.93 26.21 2.46
C PRO A 13 -1.56 25.76 1.93
N TYR A 14 -0.79 26.69 1.36
CA TYR A 14 0.66 26.58 1.28
C TYR A 14 1.23 27.13 2.59
N ILE A 15 1.82 26.25 3.41
CA ILE A 15 2.72 26.69 4.48
C ILE A 15 4.12 26.78 3.86
N SER A 16 4.56 28.00 3.60
CA SER A 16 5.96 28.34 3.41
C SER A 16 6.57 28.55 4.80
N ALA A 17 7.56 27.73 5.17
CA ALA A 17 8.45 28.01 6.29
C ALA A 17 9.84 28.31 5.71
N SER A 18 10.20 29.58 5.70
CA SER A 18 11.53 30.11 5.43
C SER A 18 12.28 30.29 6.75
N VAL A 19 13.28 29.46 7.04
CA VAL A 19 14.36 29.77 8.00
C VAL A 19 15.68 29.16 7.50
N SER A 20 16.61 30.04 7.14
CA SER A 20 18.08 29.94 7.03
C SER A 20 18.75 29.03 8.08
N ALA A 21 19.87 28.30 7.93
CA ALA A 21 21.01 28.10 7.00
C ALA A 21 21.76 26.80 7.48
N PRO A 22 23.00 26.41 7.07
CA PRO A 22 23.80 26.69 5.88
C PRO A 22 24.13 25.42 5.04
N SER A 23 24.55 25.64 3.80
CA SER A 23 25.00 24.63 2.83
C SER A 23 26.53 24.44 2.87
N PHE A 24 26.98 23.18 2.92
CA PHE A 24 28.38 22.81 2.68
C PHE A 24 28.64 22.57 1.19
N THR A 25 29.62 23.27 0.64
CA THR A 25 30.09 23.16 -0.75
C THR A 25 31.11 22.03 -0.91
N SER A 26 31.02 21.26 -2.00
CA SER A 26 32.18 20.63 -2.62
C SER A 26 31.95 20.21 -4.08
N PHE A 27 32.71 20.88 -4.94
CA PHE A 27 33.26 20.50 -6.25
C PHE A 27 32.32 20.16 -7.41
N ASN A 28 32.19 21.12 -8.36
CA ASN A 28 32.36 20.76 -9.76
C ASN A 28 32.97 21.89 -10.61
N ASN A 29 33.82 21.48 -11.54
CA ASN A 29 34.71 22.25 -12.42
C ASN A 29 34.00 23.29 -13.32
N GLY A 30 34.51 24.53 -13.27
CA GLY A 30 35.17 25.22 -14.39
C GLY A 30 34.53 25.30 -15.79
N SER A 31 33.77 26.39 -16.01
CA SER A 31 33.88 27.36 -17.14
C SER A 31 33.43 26.98 -18.58
N PRO A 32 33.19 27.96 -19.47
CA PRO A 32 32.20 29.03 -19.33
C PRO A 32 31.33 29.23 -20.59
N TYR A 33 30.29 30.04 -20.40
CA TYR A 33 29.42 30.65 -21.41
C TYR A 33 30.15 31.18 -22.65
N SER A 34 29.58 30.93 -23.82
CA SER A 34 29.57 31.88 -24.94
C SER A 34 28.13 32.08 -25.43
N SER A 35 27.68 33.32 -25.27
CA SER A 35 26.53 33.92 -25.92
C SER A 35 26.89 34.23 -27.38
N ASP A 36 26.05 33.87 -28.33
CA ASP A 36 25.59 34.87 -29.30
C ASP A 36 24.36 34.44 -30.08
N ALA A 37 23.54 35.45 -30.33
CA ALA A 37 22.25 35.39 -30.98
C ALA A 37 22.38 35.39 -32.50
N SER A 38 21.25 35.07 -33.13
CA SER A 38 20.68 35.72 -34.33
C SER A 38 20.60 34.89 -35.63
N LEU A 39 19.43 35.08 -36.27
CA LEU A 39 19.12 34.99 -37.70
C LEU A 39 18.68 33.62 -38.27
N SER A 40 17.35 33.48 -38.37
CA SER A 40 16.68 32.94 -39.58
C SER A 40 16.74 34.02 -40.70
N PRO A 41 16.62 33.75 -42.03
CA PRO A 41 15.60 32.87 -42.63
C PRO A 41 16.03 32.04 -43.88
N ASN A 42 15.17 31.09 -44.26
CA ASN A 42 15.07 30.35 -45.55
C ASN A 42 15.06 31.31 -46.78
N PRO A 43 15.30 30.90 -48.06
CA PRO A 43 14.60 29.77 -48.74
C PRO A 43 15.29 29.04 -49.94
N SER A 44 14.61 27.98 -50.41
CA SER A 44 14.43 27.51 -51.83
C SER A 44 15.61 26.95 -52.66
N LEU A 45 15.45 25.70 -53.16
CA LEU A 45 15.21 25.30 -54.57
C LEU A 45 15.80 23.93 -54.96
N ASP A 46 14.93 23.13 -55.58
CA ASP A 46 15.10 22.15 -56.68
C ASP A 46 16.25 21.13 -56.75
N GLY A 47 15.88 19.92 -57.22
CA GLY A 47 16.78 19.03 -57.94
C GLY A 47 16.55 17.54 -57.75
N GLN A 48 15.64 16.95 -58.54
CA GLN A 48 15.63 15.51 -58.85
C GLN A 48 16.97 15.11 -59.52
N HIS A 49 17.51 13.92 -59.23
CA HIS A 49 18.00 12.96 -60.23
C HIS A 49 18.48 11.63 -59.61
N HIS A 50 18.13 10.53 -60.30
CA HIS A 50 18.53 9.14 -60.09
C HIS A 50 19.91 8.81 -60.71
N HIS A 51 20.73 7.97 -60.05
CA HIS A 51 21.24 6.65 -60.53
C HIS A 51 22.54 6.17 -59.81
N HIS A 52 22.59 4.84 -59.55
CA HIS A 52 23.71 3.83 -59.50
C HIS A 52 25.12 4.27 -59.08
N ASP A 53 25.96 3.56 -58.30
CA ASP A 53 26.11 2.19 -57.75
C ASP A 53 27.23 2.31 -56.63
N PRO A 54 28.04 1.28 -56.28
CA PRO A 54 27.78 0.17 -55.36
C PRO A 54 28.70 0.19 -54.12
N GLY A 55 28.36 -0.56 -53.08
CA GLY A 55 29.32 -1.12 -52.11
C GLY A 55 30.03 -0.14 -51.16
N ALA A 56 29.44 0.10 -49.99
CA ALA A 56 30.20 0.38 -48.79
C ALA A 56 29.46 -0.15 -47.56
N SER A 57 30.08 -1.12 -46.91
CA SER A 57 29.79 -1.55 -45.56
C SER A 57 29.60 -0.34 -44.64
N SER A 58 28.37 -0.07 -44.22
CA SER A 58 28.13 0.74 -43.04
C SER A 58 27.20 -0.02 -42.11
N SER A 59 27.82 -0.61 -41.08
CA SER A 59 27.22 -0.95 -39.82
C SER A 59 26.56 0.31 -39.23
N SER A 60 25.35 0.63 -39.66
CA SER A 60 24.54 1.72 -39.12
C SER A 60 23.53 1.14 -38.12
N SER A 61 24.02 1.06 -36.88
CA SER A 61 23.26 1.37 -35.67
C SER A 61 21.75 1.13 -35.75
N ARG A 62 21.29 -0.04 -35.30
CA ARG A 62 19.92 -0.21 -34.82
C ARG A 62 19.67 0.90 -33.79
N SER A 63 18.95 1.91 -34.22
CA SER A 63 18.51 3.07 -33.44
C SER A 63 17.93 2.60 -32.11
N LEU A 64 18.72 2.73 -31.05
CA LEU A 64 18.30 2.71 -29.64
C LEU A 64 17.44 3.95 -29.34
N LYS A 65 16.34 4.14 -30.09
CA LYS A 65 15.24 5.02 -29.70
C LYS A 65 14.33 4.24 -28.75
N ASN A 66 14.84 3.95 -27.56
CA ASN A 66 13.99 3.63 -26.42
C ASN A 66 14.27 4.69 -25.35
N SER A 67 13.82 5.92 -25.63
CA SER A 67 13.84 7.07 -24.70
C SER A 67 12.89 6.89 -23.50
N ARG A 68 12.53 5.64 -23.17
CA ARG A 68 11.57 5.25 -22.14
C ARG A 68 12.21 4.89 -20.81
N PHE A 69 13.53 4.82 -20.73
CA PHE A 69 14.26 4.40 -19.54
C PHE A 69 15.21 5.49 -19.04
N SER A 70 15.20 5.76 -17.74
CA SER A 70 16.15 6.65 -17.07
C SER A 70 16.81 5.93 -15.90
N PRO A 71 18.13 5.73 -15.89
CA PRO A 71 18.82 5.19 -14.72
C PRO A 71 18.73 6.21 -13.58
N ALA A 72 18.04 5.84 -12.50
CA ALA A 72 17.80 6.70 -11.35
C ALA A 72 17.93 5.88 -10.05
N SER A 73 18.09 6.56 -8.92
CA SER A 73 17.95 5.90 -7.62
C SER A 73 16.56 5.29 -7.49
N PHE A 74 16.47 4.10 -6.92
CA PHE A 74 15.20 3.40 -6.75
C PHE A 74 14.29 4.18 -5.79
N ALA A 75 13.26 4.85 -6.32
CA ALA A 75 12.44 5.79 -5.57
C ALA A 75 11.61 5.12 -4.47
N HIS A 76 11.29 3.83 -4.63
CA HIS A 76 10.45 3.08 -3.70
C HIS A 76 11.23 2.29 -2.66
N ASN A 77 12.53 2.57 -2.49
CA ASN A 77 13.43 1.83 -1.59
C ASN A 77 12.92 1.76 -0.15
N THR A 78 12.39 2.88 0.38
CA THR A 78 11.85 2.95 1.74
C THR A 78 10.64 2.03 1.94
N ARG A 79 9.78 1.90 0.93
CA ARG A 79 8.60 1.03 1.00
C ARG A 79 9.01 -0.44 1.03
N ILE A 80 9.90 -0.82 0.10
CA ILE A 80 10.45 -2.17 0.06
C ILE A 80 11.16 -2.50 1.38
N ALA A 81 11.93 -1.56 1.94
CA ALA A 81 12.61 -1.75 3.21
C ALA A 81 11.63 -1.96 4.38
N ILE A 82 10.54 -1.18 4.47
CA ILE A 82 9.52 -1.34 5.52
C ILE A 82 8.91 -2.75 5.52
N ALA A 83 8.76 -3.38 4.34
CA ALA A 83 8.25 -4.74 4.24
C ALA A 83 9.35 -5.81 4.40
N LEU A 84 10.42 -5.73 3.63
CA LEU A 84 11.43 -6.79 3.55
C LEU A 84 12.45 -6.77 4.68
N ALA A 85 12.78 -5.63 5.28
CA ALA A 85 13.77 -5.59 6.35
C ALA A 85 13.29 -6.33 7.62
N PRO A 86 12.03 -6.16 8.09
CA PRO A 86 11.52 -6.98 9.19
C PRO A 86 11.39 -8.47 8.80
N CYS A 87 11.03 -8.78 7.55
CA CYS A 87 11.02 -10.16 7.08
C CYS A 87 12.42 -10.79 7.11
N ALA A 88 13.45 -10.06 6.68
CA ALA A 88 14.84 -10.51 6.73
C ALA A 88 15.28 -10.75 8.18
N ALA A 89 14.96 -9.83 9.10
CA ALA A 89 15.27 -10.01 10.51
C ALA A 89 14.61 -11.26 11.10
N PHE A 90 13.34 -11.52 10.78
CA PHE A 90 12.64 -12.72 11.20
C PHE A 90 13.25 -14.01 10.60
N LEU A 91 13.66 -13.99 9.33
CA LEU A 91 14.35 -15.13 8.71
C LEU A 91 15.71 -15.41 9.34
N LEU A 92 16.46 -14.37 9.72
CA LEU A 92 17.73 -14.52 10.44
C LEU A 92 17.51 -15.14 11.82
N ASP A 93 16.47 -14.72 12.53
CA ASP A 93 16.09 -15.28 13.84
C ASP A 93 15.71 -16.76 13.73
N LEU A 94 14.87 -17.11 12.74
CA LEU A 94 14.50 -18.50 12.45
C LEU A 94 15.67 -19.39 11.98
N GLY A 95 16.62 -18.80 11.25
CA GLY A 95 17.78 -19.50 10.70
C GLY A 95 18.92 -19.67 11.71
N GLY A 96 19.00 -18.81 12.71
CA GLY A 96 20.02 -18.82 13.75
C GLY A 96 21.45 -18.61 13.24
N THR A 97 22.42 -19.08 14.02
CA THR A 97 23.85 -18.84 13.80
C THR A 97 24.35 -19.27 12.41
N PRO A 98 23.99 -20.44 11.85
CA PRO A 98 24.53 -20.88 10.56
C PRO A 98 24.14 -19.95 9.40
N VAL A 99 22.92 -19.44 9.41
CA VAL A 99 22.42 -18.52 8.37
C VAL A 99 23.10 -17.16 8.50
N ILE A 100 23.20 -16.62 9.73
CA ILE A 100 23.88 -15.36 10.00
C ILE A 100 25.36 -15.44 9.60
N ALA A 101 26.06 -16.51 9.97
CA ALA A 101 27.48 -16.69 9.66
C ALA A 101 27.71 -16.78 8.14
N THR A 102 26.88 -17.55 7.43
CA THR A 102 26.98 -17.71 5.97
C THR A 102 26.74 -16.39 5.24
N LEU A 103 25.71 -15.63 5.64
CA LEU A 103 25.43 -14.31 5.07
C LEU A 103 26.54 -13.31 5.38
N THR A 104 27.02 -13.26 6.63
CA THR A 104 28.06 -12.31 7.03
C THR A 104 29.34 -12.55 6.22
N LEU A 105 29.80 -13.80 6.15
CA LEU A 105 31.00 -14.15 5.39
C LEU A 105 30.82 -13.86 3.90
N GLY A 106 29.69 -14.27 3.31
CA GLY A 106 29.40 -14.08 1.89
C GLY A 106 29.29 -12.60 1.50
N LEU A 107 28.62 -11.78 2.32
CA LEU A 107 28.51 -10.34 2.11
C LEU A 107 29.85 -9.63 2.32
N MET A 108 30.69 -10.07 3.26
CA MET A 108 32.06 -9.54 3.41
C MET A 108 32.90 -9.81 2.15
N ILE A 109 32.84 -11.03 1.60
CA ILE A 109 33.53 -11.35 0.34
C ILE A 109 32.99 -10.49 -0.80
N SER A 110 31.66 -10.36 -0.91
CA SER A 110 31.01 -9.54 -1.95
C SER A 110 31.42 -8.07 -1.84
N TYR A 111 31.54 -7.54 -0.63
CA TYR A 111 32.00 -6.18 -0.37
C TYR A 111 33.47 -5.97 -0.78
N ILE A 112 34.36 -6.92 -0.46
CA ILE A 112 35.75 -6.86 -0.91
C ILE A 112 35.81 -6.86 -2.44
N VAL A 113 35.06 -7.73 -3.09
CA VAL A 113 35.01 -7.80 -4.57
C VAL A 113 34.46 -6.50 -5.18
N ASP A 114 33.44 -5.88 -4.58
CA ASP A 114 32.93 -4.58 -5.01
C ASP A 114 33.98 -3.47 -4.83
N SER A 115 34.73 -3.49 -3.73
CA SER A 115 35.82 -2.54 -3.46
C SER A 115 36.97 -2.63 -4.46
N LEU A 116 37.18 -3.80 -5.07
CA LEU A 116 38.12 -4.02 -6.17
C LEU A 116 37.55 -3.58 -7.54
N ASN A 117 36.38 -2.91 -7.56
CA ASN A 117 35.64 -2.47 -8.73
C ASN A 117 35.11 -3.60 -9.64
N PHE A 118 35.08 -4.85 -9.16
CA PHE A 118 34.54 -5.97 -9.93
C PHE A 118 33.04 -6.14 -9.69
N LYS A 119 32.24 -5.24 -10.27
CA LYS A 119 30.78 -5.11 -10.04
C LYS A 119 29.98 -6.39 -10.32
N SER A 120 30.34 -7.14 -11.37
CA SER A 120 29.68 -8.40 -11.70
C SER A 120 29.95 -9.47 -10.66
N GLY A 121 31.19 -9.58 -10.17
CA GLY A 121 31.55 -10.51 -9.09
C GLY A 121 30.85 -10.17 -7.78
N ALA A 122 30.72 -8.89 -7.43
CA ALA A 122 29.97 -8.46 -6.25
C ALA A 122 28.49 -8.85 -6.35
N PHE A 123 27.87 -8.65 -7.52
CA PHE A 123 26.49 -9.06 -7.80
C PHE A 123 26.29 -10.57 -7.62
N PHE A 124 27.13 -11.39 -8.25
CA PHE A 124 27.06 -12.85 -8.09
C PHE A 124 27.38 -13.30 -6.67
N GLY A 125 28.29 -12.60 -5.99
CA GLY A 125 28.62 -12.83 -4.59
C GLY A 125 27.40 -12.68 -3.68
N VAL A 126 26.62 -11.61 -3.84
CA VAL A 126 25.39 -11.39 -3.06
C VAL A 126 24.38 -12.53 -3.29
N TRP A 127 24.12 -12.89 -4.55
CA TRP A 127 23.19 -13.98 -4.88
C TRP A 127 23.66 -15.34 -4.36
N LEU A 128 24.96 -15.64 -4.48
CA LEU A 128 25.55 -16.86 -3.98
C LEU A 128 25.50 -16.92 -2.44
N SER A 129 25.68 -15.78 -1.78
CA SER A 129 25.51 -15.66 -0.33
C SER A 129 24.08 -15.96 0.10
N LEU A 130 23.08 -15.40 -0.59
CA LEU A 130 21.67 -15.68 -0.33
C LEU A 130 21.31 -17.15 -0.61
N LEU A 131 21.88 -17.76 -1.66
CA LEU A 131 21.69 -19.17 -1.98
C LEU A 131 22.26 -20.08 -0.89
N PHE A 132 23.51 -19.85 -0.49
CA PHE A 132 24.13 -20.64 0.58
C PHE A 132 23.45 -20.41 1.93
N ALA A 133 22.98 -19.20 2.20
CA ALA A 133 22.18 -18.90 3.39
C ALA A 133 20.87 -19.69 3.40
N GLN A 134 20.19 -19.83 2.25
CA GLN A 134 19.00 -20.65 2.13
C GLN A 134 19.31 -22.14 2.35
N ILE A 135 20.42 -22.64 1.79
CA ILE A 135 20.86 -24.03 2.01
C ILE A 135 21.15 -24.25 3.51
N ALA A 136 21.89 -23.34 4.15
CA ALA A 136 22.16 -23.39 5.59
C ALA A 136 20.86 -23.37 6.40
N PHE A 137 19.87 -22.56 6.00
CA PHE A 137 18.55 -22.50 6.61
C PHE A 137 17.85 -23.87 6.52
N PHE A 138 17.87 -24.54 5.37
CA PHE A 138 17.26 -25.88 5.23
C PHE A 138 17.87 -26.94 6.16
N PHE A 139 19.19 -26.93 6.35
CA PHE A 139 19.88 -27.93 7.18
C PHE A 139 19.93 -27.57 8.67
N SER A 140 19.83 -26.28 9.01
CA SER A 140 19.90 -25.80 10.39
C SER A 140 18.54 -25.55 11.02
N SER A 141 17.51 -25.25 10.23
CA SER A 141 16.24 -24.82 10.79
C SER A 141 15.47 -25.99 11.38
N SER A 142 14.99 -25.80 12.60
CA SER A 142 14.10 -26.74 13.28
C SER A 142 12.71 -26.81 12.66
N ILE A 143 12.40 -26.10 11.56
CA ILE A 143 11.09 -26.11 10.89
C ILE A 143 10.53 -27.52 10.65
N PHE A 144 11.36 -28.47 10.23
CA PHE A 144 10.92 -29.87 10.03
C PHE A 144 10.64 -30.63 11.34
N VAL A 145 11.22 -30.18 12.45
CA VAL A 145 10.98 -30.70 13.80
C VAL A 145 9.79 -30.00 14.45
N THR A 146 9.63 -28.70 14.21
CA THR A 146 8.54 -27.86 14.74
C THR A 146 7.21 -28.18 14.09
N PHE A 147 7.19 -28.34 12.77
CA PHE A 147 6.00 -28.78 12.05
C PHE A 147 5.97 -30.30 12.01
N HIS A 148 5.09 -30.90 12.81
CA HIS A 148 4.82 -32.36 12.81
C HIS A 148 4.33 -32.89 11.45
N SER A 149 4.12 -32.03 10.45
CA SER A 149 3.68 -32.35 9.10
C SER A 149 4.68 -31.87 8.05
N ILE A 150 5.23 -32.82 7.27
CA ILE A 150 6.17 -32.57 6.17
C ILE A 150 5.64 -31.55 5.15
N PRO A 151 4.38 -31.61 4.67
CA PRO A 151 3.88 -30.65 3.69
C PRO A 151 3.85 -29.20 4.18
N LEU A 152 3.63 -29.00 5.49
CA LEU A 152 3.63 -27.66 6.07
C LEU A 152 5.06 -27.12 6.22
N ALA A 153 6.00 -27.99 6.60
CA ALA A 153 7.41 -27.64 6.67
C ALA A 153 7.97 -27.25 5.29
N THR A 154 7.60 -27.99 4.24
CA THR A 154 8.02 -27.65 2.87
C THR A 154 7.39 -26.35 2.38
N LEU A 155 6.10 -26.11 2.66
CA LEU A 155 5.44 -24.85 2.30
C LEU A 155 6.04 -23.65 3.06
N ALA A 156 6.31 -23.80 4.36
CA ALA A 156 6.96 -22.78 5.16
C ALA A 156 8.37 -22.46 4.63
N SER A 157 9.14 -23.49 4.27
CA SER A 157 10.46 -23.28 3.70
C SER A 157 10.40 -22.63 2.30
N PHE A 158 9.38 -22.96 1.50
CA PHE A 158 9.16 -22.29 0.22
C PHE A 158 8.83 -20.81 0.39
N LEU A 159 8.02 -20.45 1.39
CA LEU A 159 7.75 -19.04 1.73
C LEU A 159 9.02 -18.30 2.18
N CYS A 160 9.87 -18.95 2.98
CA CYS A 160 11.17 -18.40 3.36
C CYS A 160 12.08 -18.21 2.14
N ALA A 161 12.16 -19.21 1.25
CA ALA A 161 12.94 -19.16 0.02
C ALA A 161 12.45 -18.08 -0.94
N GLU A 162 11.14 -17.92 -1.10
CA GLU A 162 10.52 -16.83 -1.87
C GLU A 162 10.92 -15.48 -1.27
N THR A 163 10.78 -15.30 0.04
CA THR A 163 11.13 -14.04 0.71
C THR A 163 12.62 -13.71 0.55
N ASN A 164 13.50 -14.72 0.70
CA ASN A 164 14.94 -14.57 0.49
C ASN A 164 15.27 -14.21 -0.98
N PHE A 165 14.56 -14.81 -1.93
CA PHE A 165 14.67 -14.45 -3.34
C PHE A 165 14.23 -13.01 -3.60
N LEU A 166 13.14 -12.53 -2.99
CA LEU A 166 12.71 -11.12 -3.10
C LEU A 166 13.71 -10.14 -2.50
N ILE A 167 14.40 -10.51 -1.41
CA ILE A 167 15.52 -9.73 -0.88
C ILE A 167 16.66 -9.65 -1.91
N GLY A 168 16.97 -10.76 -2.60
CA GLY A 168 17.94 -10.78 -3.70
C GLY A 168 17.54 -9.91 -4.89
N VAL A 169 16.26 -9.91 -5.27
CA VAL A 169 15.72 -9.01 -6.30
C VAL A 169 15.85 -7.55 -5.87
N TRP A 170 15.54 -7.24 -4.62
CA TRP A 170 15.69 -5.90 -4.07
C TRP A 170 17.15 -5.44 -4.05
N ALA A 171 18.09 -6.30 -3.69
CA ALA A 171 19.52 -6.04 -3.77
C ALA A 171 19.99 -5.83 -5.21
N SER A 172 19.47 -6.62 -6.16
CA SER A 172 19.80 -6.52 -7.59
C SER A 172 19.50 -5.14 -8.16
N LEU A 173 18.39 -4.52 -7.76
CA LEU A 173 18.01 -3.17 -8.21
C LEU A 173 18.98 -2.08 -7.74
N GLN A 174 19.82 -2.32 -6.74
CA GLN A 174 20.80 -1.35 -6.24
C GLN A 174 22.03 -1.23 -7.15
N PHE A 175 22.32 -2.24 -7.97
CA PHE A 175 23.49 -2.25 -8.85
C PHE A 175 23.24 -1.38 -10.09
N LYS A 176 23.83 -0.19 -10.16
CA LYS A 176 23.69 0.70 -11.34
C LYS A 176 24.11 0.05 -12.66
N TRP A 177 25.08 -0.86 -12.62
CA TRP A 177 25.53 -1.60 -13.80
C TRP A 177 24.38 -2.39 -14.46
N ILE A 178 23.54 -3.08 -13.69
CA ILE A 178 22.42 -3.87 -14.24
C ILE A 178 21.34 -2.97 -14.86
N GLN A 179 21.17 -1.77 -14.31
CA GLN A 179 20.21 -0.77 -14.81
C GLN A 179 20.61 -0.27 -16.20
N ILE A 180 21.91 -0.10 -16.46
CA ILE A 180 22.40 0.40 -17.74
C ILE A 180 22.43 -0.72 -18.78
N GLU A 181 22.91 -1.91 -18.39
CA GLU A 181 23.08 -3.03 -19.32
C GLU A 181 21.74 -3.64 -19.74
N ASN A 182 20.80 -3.82 -18.80
CA ASN A 182 19.55 -4.53 -19.03
C ASN A 182 18.32 -3.77 -18.44
N PRO A 183 17.90 -2.67 -19.07
CA PRO A 183 16.81 -1.84 -18.56
C PRO A 183 15.45 -2.55 -18.50
N SER A 184 15.19 -3.50 -19.41
CA SER A 184 13.97 -4.31 -19.42
C SER A 184 13.87 -5.23 -18.21
N ILE A 185 14.98 -5.84 -17.80
CA ILE A 185 15.06 -6.71 -16.63
C ILE A 185 14.78 -5.89 -15.38
N VAL A 186 15.34 -4.68 -15.25
CA VAL A 186 15.10 -3.80 -14.11
C VAL A 186 13.63 -3.43 -13.94
N LEU A 187 12.94 -3.11 -15.04
CA LEU A 187 11.49 -2.87 -15.00
C LEU A 187 10.70 -4.12 -14.59
N ALA A 188 11.11 -5.30 -15.06
CA ALA A 188 10.49 -6.56 -14.68
C ALA A 188 10.72 -6.89 -13.19
N LEU A 189 11.92 -6.66 -12.67
CA LEU A 189 12.26 -6.85 -11.25
C LEU A 189 11.51 -5.86 -10.35
N GLU A 190 11.35 -4.60 -10.76
CA GLU A 190 10.51 -3.62 -10.04
C GLU A 190 9.05 -4.09 -9.98
N ARG A 191 8.47 -4.52 -11.11
CA ARG A 191 7.11 -5.06 -11.17
C ARG A 191 6.97 -6.31 -10.32
N LEU A 192 7.96 -7.20 -10.36
CA LEU A 192 7.98 -8.43 -9.56
C LEU A 192 7.92 -8.12 -8.07
N LEU A 193 8.78 -7.21 -7.57
CA LEU A 193 8.75 -6.81 -6.15
C LEU A 193 7.38 -6.24 -5.76
N PHE A 194 6.82 -5.35 -6.57
CA PHE A 194 5.52 -4.78 -6.25
C PHE A 194 4.40 -5.81 -6.29
N ALA A 195 4.51 -6.83 -7.14
CA ALA A 195 3.51 -7.89 -7.26
C ALA A 195 3.57 -8.92 -6.13
N SER A 196 4.76 -9.36 -5.71
CA SER A 196 4.93 -10.48 -4.77
C SER A 196 5.17 -10.06 -3.33
N VAL A 197 5.85 -8.94 -3.07
CA VAL A 197 6.18 -8.51 -1.69
C VAL A 197 4.94 -8.38 -0.81
N PRO A 198 3.78 -7.84 -1.25
CA PRO A 198 2.60 -7.77 -0.42
C PRO A 198 2.09 -9.12 0.08
N LEU A 199 2.28 -10.19 -0.71
CA LEU A 199 1.83 -11.54 -0.41
C LEU A 199 2.79 -12.26 0.55
N ALA A 200 4.09 -12.14 0.28
CA ALA A 200 5.12 -12.74 1.12
C ALA A 200 5.22 -12.03 2.48
N ALA A 201 5.23 -10.69 2.48
CA ALA A 201 5.40 -9.90 3.70
C ALA A 201 4.19 -10.01 4.64
N SER A 202 2.95 -10.02 4.13
CA SER A 202 1.76 -10.24 4.97
C SER A 202 1.83 -11.60 5.66
N ALA A 203 2.25 -12.65 4.96
CA ALA A 203 2.37 -13.99 5.52
C ALA A 203 3.49 -14.07 6.58
N ILE A 204 4.68 -13.54 6.31
CA ILE A 204 5.80 -13.53 7.26
C ILE A 204 5.50 -12.68 8.50
N PHE A 205 4.91 -11.49 8.34
CA PHE A 205 4.51 -10.66 9.49
C PHE A 205 3.45 -11.35 10.35
N THR A 206 2.49 -12.02 9.71
CA THR A 206 1.48 -12.80 10.41
C THR A 206 2.14 -13.95 11.17
N TRP A 207 3.06 -14.69 10.55
CA TRP A 207 3.78 -15.78 11.21
C TRP A 207 4.56 -15.28 12.42
N ALA A 208 5.34 -14.20 12.27
CA ALA A 208 6.07 -13.58 13.38
C ALA A 208 5.14 -13.14 14.52
N THR A 209 3.98 -12.56 14.19
CA THR A 209 3.00 -12.12 15.18
C THR A 209 2.33 -13.29 15.91
N ILE A 210 2.01 -14.37 15.19
CA ILE A 210 1.47 -15.59 15.78
C ILE A 210 2.49 -16.23 16.72
N ALA A 211 3.77 -16.23 16.36
CA ALA A 211 4.84 -16.74 17.21
C ALA A 211 4.94 -15.98 18.54
N ALA A 212 4.65 -14.68 18.55
CA ALA A 212 4.71 -13.84 19.75
C ALA A 212 3.41 -13.82 20.57
N LEU A 213 2.25 -13.75 19.91
CA LEU A 213 0.94 -13.50 20.56
C LEU A 213 0.00 -14.71 20.57
N GLY A 214 0.35 -15.79 19.87
CA GLY A 214 -0.48 -16.98 19.70
C GLY A 214 -1.48 -16.90 18.53
N ILE A 215 -2.13 -18.04 18.25
CA ILE A 215 -2.93 -18.26 17.04
C ILE A 215 -4.39 -17.75 17.13
N ASN A 216 -4.89 -17.45 18.32
CA ASN A 216 -6.33 -17.21 18.58
C ASN A 216 -6.95 -16.10 17.70
N HIS A 217 -6.17 -15.08 17.32
CA HIS A 217 -6.63 -13.96 16.49
C HIS A 217 -5.83 -13.82 15.19
N ALA A 218 -5.20 -14.91 14.75
CA ALA A 218 -4.31 -14.95 13.59
C ALA A 218 -4.94 -14.39 12.30
N SER A 219 -6.22 -14.68 12.04
CA SER A 219 -6.94 -14.17 10.86
C SER A 219 -7.07 -12.65 10.84
N TYR A 220 -7.25 -12.04 12.02
CA TYR A 220 -7.34 -10.59 12.16
C TYR A 220 -5.98 -9.90 11.98
N TYR A 221 -4.89 -10.52 12.45
CA TYR A 221 -3.54 -10.04 12.18
C TYR A 221 -3.23 -10.07 10.68
N LEU A 222 -3.54 -11.19 10.03
CA LEU A 222 -3.37 -11.36 8.59
C LEU A 222 -4.18 -10.34 7.79
N MET A 223 -5.43 -10.09 8.19
CA MET A 223 -6.28 -9.05 7.60
C MET A 223 -5.62 -7.67 7.71
N ALA A 224 -5.14 -7.29 8.90
CA ALA A 224 -4.52 -5.99 9.14
C ALA A 224 -3.24 -5.79 8.30
N PHE A 225 -2.35 -6.78 8.26
CA PHE A 225 -1.14 -6.72 7.43
C PHE A 225 -1.47 -6.71 5.94
N SER A 226 -2.48 -7.47 5.50
CA SER A 226 -2.95 -7.45 4.11
C SER A 226 -3.47 -6.07 3.71
N CYS A 227 -4.26 -5.41 4.56
CA CYS A 227 -4.70 -4.02 4.33
C CYS A 227 -3.52 -3.05 4.25
N LEU A 228 -2.55 -3.15 5.17
CA LEU A 228 -1.37 -2.29 5.20
C LEU A 228 -0.53 -2.43 3.93
N PHE A 229 -0.22 -3.66 3.52
CA PHE A 229 0.58 -3.90 2.32
C PHE A 229 -0.19 -3.61 1.05
N TYR A 230 -1.50 -3.85 1.00
CA TYR A 230 -2.34 -3.40 -0.12
C TYR A 230 -2.23 -1.88 -0.30
N TRP A 231 -2.31 -1.10 0.79
CA TRP A 231 -2.17 0.36 0.74
C TRP A 231 -0.81 0.81 0.18
N LEU A 232 0.26 0.14 0.62
CA LEU A 232 1.62 0.52 0.28
C LEU A 232 1.95 0.24 -1.19
N TYR A 233 1.42 -0.86 -1.74
CA TYR A 233 1.85 -1.44 -3.00
C TYR A 233 0.81 -1.44 -4.12
N SER A 234 -0.46 -1.71 -3.82
CA SER A 234 -1.50 -1.97 -4.84
C SER A 234 -2.13 -0.69 -5.43
N ILE A 235 -1.95 0.46 -4.76
CA ILE A 235 -2.36 1.77 -5.30
C ILE A 235 -1.51 2.09 -6.54
N PRO A 236 -2.08 2.59 -7.66
CA PRO A 236 -1.35 2.84 -8.90
C PRO A 236 -0.16 3.79 -8.66
N ARG A 237 1.04 3.31 -8.97
CA ARG A 237 2.30 4.06 -8.85
C ARG A 237 3.06 4.03 -10.16
N VAL A 238 3.66 5.17 -10.50
CA VAL A 238 4.55 5.30 -11.66
C VAL A 238 5.88 4.58 -11.36
N SER A 239 6.41 3.88 -12.37
CA SER A 239 7.70 3.20 -12.30
C SER A 239 8.85 4.18 -12.04
N SER A 240 9.83 3.74 -11.24
CA SER A 240 11.01 4.53 -10.90
C SER A 240 11.94 4.75 -12.11
N PHE A 241 11.90 3.82 -13.07
CA PHE A 241 12.86 3.76 -14.17
C PHE A 241 12.25 4.14 -15.53
N LYS A 242 10.93 4.34 -15.61
CA LYS A 242 10.30 4.89 -16.82
C LYS A 242 10.51 6.41 -16.88
N THR A 243 10.95 6.94 -18.02
CA THR A 243 11.09 8.38 -18.20
C THR A 243 9.74 9.06 -17.93
N LYS A 244 9.76 10.03 -17.01
CA LYS A 244 8.66 10.98 -16.88
C LYS A 244 8.60 11.73 -18.20
N HIS A 245 7.59 11.48 -19.02
CA HIS A 245 7.29 12.41 -20.10
C HIS A 245 6.93 13.75 -19.44
N GLU A 246 7.92 14.64 -19.32
CA GLU A 246 7.76 16.07 -19.04
C GLU A 246 7.16 16.81 -20.26
N ALA A 247 6.67 16.07 -21.26
CA ALA A 247 5.76 16.61 -22.25
C ALA A 247 4.38 16.80 -21.60
N LYS A 248 4.26 17.89 -20.82
CA LYS A 248 3.07 18.73 -20.73
C LYS A 248 1.77 17.93 -20.95
N TYR A 249 1.30 17.26 -19.90
CA TYR A 249 0.01 16.57 -19.87
C TYR A 249 -1.12 17.59 -20.09
N HIS A 250 -1.36 17.96 -21.34
CA HIS A 250 -2.53 18.77 -21.72
C HIS A 250 -3.76 17.87 -21.60
N GLY A 251 -4.33 17.82 -20.39
CA GLY A 251 -5.51 17.00 -20.09
C GLY A 251 -5.38 16.06 -18.87
N GLY A 252 -4.23 15.99 -18.21
CA GLY A 252 -4.15 15.50 -16.82
C GLY A 252 -4.29 14.00 -16.55
N GLN A 253 -4.20 13.10 -17.54
CA GLN A 253 -4.22 11.66 -17.28
C GLN A 253 -2.87 11.00 -17.61
N VAL A 254 -2.32 10.31 -16.62
CA VAL A 254 -1.07 9.53 -16.72
C VAL A 254 -1.35 8.26 -17.55
N PRO A 255 -0.51 7.88 -18.54
CA PRO A 255 -0.74 6.70 -19.37
C PRO A 255 -0.68 5.42 -18.53
N ASP A 256 -1.59 4.48 -18.79
CA ASP A 256 -1.67 3.19 -18.08
C ASP A 256 -0.35 2.40 -18.15
N ASP A 257 0.39 2.55 -19.25
CA ASP A 257 1.70 1.92 -19.46
C ASP A 257 2.81 2.46 -18.56
N SER A 258 2.59 3.54 -17.80
CA SER A 258 3.59 4.10 -16.89
C SER A 258 3.53 3.50 -15.48
N PHE A 259 2.45 2.79 -15.15
CA PHE A 259 2.29 2.15 -13.85
C PHE A 259 3.20 0.93 -13.71
N ILE A 260 3.57 0.61 -12.46
CA ILE A 260 4.37 -0.58 -12.11
C ILE A 260 3.51 -1.84 -12.23
N LEU A 261 2.31 -1.80 -11.64
CA LEU A 261 1.37 -2.92 -11.61
C LEU A 261 0.40 -2.84 -12.79
N GLY A 262 0.08 -3.99 -13.36
CA GLY A 262 -0.97 -4.11 -14.35
C GLY A 262 -2.34 -4.43 -13.71
N PRO A 263 -3.38 -4.57 -14.54
CA PRO A 263 -4.71 -4.98 -14.11
C PRO A 263 -4.73 -6.36 -13.44
N LEU A 264 -3.95 -7.30 -13.97
CA LEU A 264 -3.88 -8.68 -13.46
C LEU A 264 -3.32 -8.72 -12.04
N GLU A 265 -2.19 -8.07 -11.77
CA GLU A 265 -1.61 -8.03 -10.43
C GLU A 265 -2.53 -7.32 -9.43
N SER A 266 -3.16 -6.23 -9.87
CA SER A 266 -4.11 -5.48 -9.05
C SER A 266 -5.36 -6.32 -8.70
N CYS A 267 -5.81 -7.17 -9.62
CA CYS A 267 -6.85 -8.16 -9.38
C CYS A 267 -6.42 -9.19 -8.33
N PHE A 268 -5.24 -9.79 -8.48
CA PHE A 268 -4.70 -10.74 -7.50
C PHE A 268 -4.55 -10.13 -6.10
N HIS A 269 -4.03 -8.90 -6.00
CA HIS A 269 -3.94 -8.19 -4.71
C HIS A 269 -5.31 -7.95 -4.09
N THR A 270 -6.33 -7.64 -4.90
CA THR A 270 -7.70 -7.43 -4.42
C THR A 270 -8.32 -8.74 -3.95
N LEU A 271 -8.15 -9.84 -4.71
CA LEU A 271 -8.62 -11.16 -4.32
C LEU A 271 -7.93 -11.64 -3.04
N TYR A 272 -6.61 -11.44 -2.93
CA TYR A 272 -5.85 -11.76 -1.73
C TYR A 272 -6.36 -10.98 -0.52
N LEU A 273 -6.53 -9.67 -0.65
CA LEU A 273 -7.04 -8.79 0.40
C LEU A 273 -8.42 -9.25 0.92
N LEU A 274 -9.34 -9.60 0.03
CA LEU A 274 -10.73 -9.92 0.39
C LEU A 274 -10.91 -11.36 0.90
N PHE A 275 -10.25 -12.33 0.26
CA PHE A 275 -10.54 -13.74 0.50
C PHE A 275 -9.48 -14.45 1.33
N PHE A 276 -8.22 -14.04 1.31
CA PHE A 276 -7.17 -14.81 1.98
C PHE A 276 -7.32 -14.85 3.51
N PRO A 277 -7.57 -13.72 4.22
CA PRO A 277 -7.82 -13.76 5.66
C PRO A 277 -9.07 -14.55 6.04
N LEU A 278 -10.11 -14.47 5.21
CA LEU A 278 -11.37 -15.21 5.37
C LEU A 278 -11.16 -16.71 5.25
N LEU A 279 -10.53 -17.17 4.17
CA LEU A 279 -10.25 -18.59 3.93
C LEU A 279 -9.34 -19.15 5.00
N PHE A 280 -8.35 -18.38 5.45
CA PHE A 280 -7.48 -18.76 6.56
C PHE A 280 -8.26 -18.92 7.88
N HIS A 281 -9.22 -18.04 8.17
CA HIS A 281 -10.08 -18.19 9.33
C HIS A 281 -10.99 -19.42 9.24
N ILE A 282 -11.61 -19.65 8.09
CA ILE A 282 -12.47 -20.81 7.86
C ILE A 282 -11.67 -22.11 8.02
N ALA A 283 -10.47 -22.18 7.44
CA ALA A 283 -9.61 -23.36 7.54
C ALA A 283 -9.16 -23.61 9.00
N SER A 284 -8.74 -22.57 9.71
CA SER A 284 -8.24 -22.69 11.09
C SER A 284 -9.34 -22.99 12.10
N HIS A 285 -10.56 -22.47 11.91
CA HIS A 285 -11.65 -22.55 12.88
C HIS A 285 -12.87 -23.36 12.39
N HIS A 286 -12.72 -24.20 11.35
CA HIS A 286 -13.83 -24.91 10.69
C HIS A 286 -14.83 -25.60 11.62
N ASN A 287 -14.36 -26.17 12.74
CA ASN A 287 -15.22 -26.86 13.71
C ASN A 287 -16.09 -25.94 14.56
N VAL A 288 -15.75 -24.65 14.68
CA VAL A 288 -16.38 -23.69 15.61
C VAL A 288 -17.15 -22.59 14.87
N ILE A 289 -17.13 -22.59 13.54
CA ILE A 289 -17.75 -21.53 12.70
C ILE A 289 -19.23 -21.32 13.04
N PHE A 290 -19.99 -22.42 13.17
CA PHE A 290 -21.44 -22.36 13.39
C PHE A 290 -21.84 -22.51 14.86
N SER A 291 -20.88 -22.48 15.79
CA SER A 291 -21.16 -22.70 17.20
C SER A 291 -21.80 -21.49 17.90
N SER A 292 -21.59 -20.28 17.39
CA SER A 292 -22.10 -19.04 17.99
C SER A 292 -22.30 -17.95 16.94
N ALA A 293 -23.28 -17.07 17.17
CA ALA A 293 -23.49 -15.87 16.35
C ALA A 293 -22.25 -14.97 16.29
N ALA A 294 -21.40 -14.96 17.32
CA ALA A 294 -20.14 -14.21 17.33
C ALA A 294 -19.09 -14.82 16.37
N SER A 295 -19.04 -16.15 16.28
CA SER A 295 -18.14 -16.87 15.35
C SER A 295 -18.59 -16.67 13.90
N PHE A 296 -19.91 -16.70 13.67
CA PHE A 296 -20.47 -16.38 12.36
C PHE A 296 -20.20 -14.92 11.97
N SER A 297 -20.31 -13.99 12.92
CA SER A 297 -19.96 -12.58 12.72
C SER A 297 -18.50 -12.37 12.30
N ASP A 298 -17.56 -13.21 12.75
CA ASP A 298 -16.14 -13.09 12.39
C ASP A 298 -15.90 -13.30 10.89
N ILE A 299 -16.66 -14.20 10.25
CA ILE A 299 -16.63 -14.42 8.80
C ILE A 299 -17.02 -13.15 8.04
N PHE A 300 -18.12 -12.51 8.47
CA PHE A 300 -18.58 -11.26 7.85
C PHE A 300 -17.58 -10.13 8.07
N LEU A 301 -17.04 -9.98 9.29
CA LEU A 301 -16.05 -8.94 9.57
C LEU A 301 -14.78 -9.12 8.73
N LEU A 302 -14.27 -10.34 8.62
CA LEU A 302 -13.06 -10.64 7.85
C LEU A 302 -13.22 -10.42 6.34
N PHE A 303 -14.44 -10.41 5.81
CA PHE A 303 -14.70 -10.06 4.41
C PHE A 303 -15.05 -8.58 4.22
N PHE A 304 -16.00 -8.07 5.00
CA PHE A 304 -16.55 -6.73 4.80
C PHE A 304 -15.63 -5.62 5.31
N VAL A 305 -14.75 -5.87 6.28
CA VAL A 305 -13.74 -4.87 6.71
C VAL A 305 -12.71 -4.62 5.61
N PRO A 306 -12.04 -5.65 5.02
CA PRO A 306 -11.17 -5.45 3.87
C PRO A 306 -11.90 -4.87 2.66
N PHE A 307 -13.18 -5.22 2.47
CA PHE A 307 -13.98 -4.65 1.40
C PHE A 307 -14.25 -3.15 1.59
N LEU A 308 -14.63 -2.71 2.79
CA LEU A 308 -14.74 -1.28 3.11
C LEU A 308 -13.41 -0.55 2.91
N PHE A 309 -12.32 -1.15 3.39
CA PHE A 309 -10.98 -0.62 3.20
C PHE A 309 -10.62 -0.49 1.71
N GLN A 310 -10.96 -1.48 0.88
CA GLN A 310 -10.76 -1.47 -0.56
C GLN A 310 -11.55 -0.36 -1.26
N LEU A 311 -12.81 -0.16 -0.86
CA LEU A 311 -13.66 0.94 -1.34
C LEU A 311 -13.09 2.30 -0.94
N TYR A 312 -12.52 2.42 0.26
CA TYR A 312 -11.79 3.63 0.66
C TYR A 312 -10.51 3.81 -0.17
N ALA A 313 -9.70 2.77 -0.37
CA ALA A 313 -8.49 2.81 -1.20
C ALA A 313 -8.79 3.17 -2.67
N SER A 314 -9.98 2.87 -3.14
CA SER A 314 -10.46 3.31 -4.46
C SER A 314 -10.50 4.83 -4.63
N THR A 315 -10.63 5.62 -3.54
CA THR A 315 -10.53 7.10 -3.58
C THR A 315 -9.18 7.57 -4.12
N ARG A 316 -8.13 6.76 -3.92
CA ARG A 316 -6.77 6.99 -4.41
C ARG A 316 -6.43 6.19 -5.67
N GLY A 317 -7.44 5.61 -6.32
CA GLY A 317 -7.26 4.85 -7.55
C GLY A 317 -7.03 3.35 -7.37
N GLY A 318 -7.28 2.74 -6.20
CA GLY A 318 -7.11 1.27 -6.01
C GLY A 318 -7.92 0.39 -6.97
N LEU A 319 -9.05 0.89 -7.51
CA LEU A 319 -9.89 0.20 -8.50
C LEU A 319 -9.72 0.74 -9.93
N TRP A 320 -8.59 1.39 -10.24
CA TRP A 320 -8.33 1.96 -11.57
C TRP A 320 -8.48 0.96 -12.73
N TRP A 321 -8.24 -0.33 -12.45
CA TRP A 321 -8.31 -1.43 -13.41
C TRP A 321 -9.73 -1.96 -13.67
N VAL A 322 -10.70 -1.66 -12.81
CA VAL A 322 -12.08 -2.20 -12.91
C VAL A 322 -12.91 -1.40 -13.90
N THR A 323 -12.87 -0.07 -13.81
CA THR A 323 -13.55 0.79 -14.75
C THR A 323 -12.90 2.17 -14.78
N LYS A 324 -12.86 2.78 -15.96
CA LYS A 324 -12.34 4.14 -16.17
C LYS A 324 -13.38 5.23 -15.91
N ASN A 325 -14.65 4.85 -15.77
CA ASN A 325 -15.76 5.79 -15.58
C ASN A 325 -15.85 6.24 -14.12
N ALA A 326 -15.49 7.49 -13.84
CA ALA A 326 -15.50 8.06 -12.49
C ALA A 326 -16.89 8.01 -11.83
N HIS A 327 -17.96 8.26 -12.59
CA HIS A 327 -19.33 8.21 -12.08
C HIS A 327 -19.73 6.80 -11.64
N HIS A 328 -19.36 5.78 -12.42
CA HIS A 328 -19.64 4.39 -12.08
C HIS A 328 -18.86 3.96 -10.83
N LEU A 329 -17.59 4.34 -10.71
CA LEU A 329 -16.79 4.08 -9.50
C LEU A 329 -17.38 4.74 -8.26
N HIS A 330 -17.85 5.99 -8.38
CA HIS A 330 -18.49 6.69 -7.28
C HIS A 330 -19.77 5.97 -6.83
N SER A 331 -20.62 5.58 -7.77
CA SER A 331 -21.85 4.83 -7.46
C SER A 331 -21.54 3.49 -6.78
N ILE A 332 -20.56 2.73 -7.28
CA ILE A 332 -20.12 1.47 -6.68
C ILE A 332 -19.64 1.70 -5.25
N ARG A 333 -18.83 2.75 -5.03
CA ARG A 333 -18.26 3.06 -3.71
C ARG A 333 -19.34 3.40 -2.69
N VAL A 334 -20.30 4.24 -3.06
CA VAL A 334 -21.35 4.69 -2.14
C VAL A 334 -22.32 3.55 -1.83
N VAL A 335 -22.83 2.85 -2.85
CA VAL A 335 -23.83 1.79 -2.65
C VAL A 335 -23.22 0.61 -1.91
N ASN A 336 -22.11 0.07 -2.40
CA ASN A 336 -21.48 -1.09 -1.75
C ASN A 336 -20.86 -0.71 -0.41
N GLY A 337 -20.39 0.52 -0.26
CA GLY A 337 -19.88 1.04 1.01
C GLY A 337 -20.97 1.12 2.07
N ALA A 338 -22.16 1.61 1.72
CA ALA A 338 -23.29 1.67 2.64
C ALA A 338 -23.72 0.27 3.10
N VAL A 339 -23.85 -0.69 2.17
CA VAL A 339 -24.20 -2.09 2.50
C VAL A 339 -23.14 -2.71 3.40
N ALA A 340 -21.87 -2.58 3.05
CA ALA A 340 -20.78 -3.15 3.82
C ALA A 340 -20.67 -2.55 5.23
N LEU A 341 -20.92 -1.24 5.36
CA LEU A 341 -20.91 -0.53 6.63
C LEU A 341 -22.03 -1.01 7.56
N VAL A 342 -23.25 -1.20 7.04
CA VAL A 342 -24.37 -1.78 7.81
C VAL A 342 -24.00 -3.16 8.34
N VAL A 343 -23.47 -4.04 7.48
CA VAL A 343 -23.08 -5.40 7.86
C VAL A 343 -21.99 -5.37 8.94
N VAL A 344 -20.93 -4.58 8.77
CA VAL A 344 -19.85 -4.46 9.76
C VAL A 344 -20.36 -3.94 11.09
N VAL A 345 -21.24 -2.94 11.09
CA VAL A 345 -21.82 -2.38 12.32
C VAL A 345 -22.63 -3.43 13.07
N ILE A 346 -23.54 -4.14 12.40
CA ILE A 346 -24.34 -5.21 13.02
C ILE A 346 -23.43 -6.31 13.60
N CYS A 347 -22.40 -6.70 12.87
CA CYS A 347 -21.41 -7.68 13.32
C CYS A 347 -20.66 -7.22 14.59
N LEU A 348 -20.20 -5.96 14.63
CA LEU A 348 -19.55 -5.39 15.80
C LEU A 348 -20.52 -5.24 16.98
N GLU A 349 -21.79 -4.94 16.74
CA GLU A 349 -22.81 -4.90 17.78
C GLU A 349 -22.97 -6.26 18.46
N ILE A 350 -23.15 -7.32 17.67
CA ILE A 350 -23.30 -8.70 18.19
C ILE A 350 -22.05 -9.13 18.96
N ARG A 351 -20.87 -8.93 18.36
CA ARG A 351 -19.61 -9.48 18.90
C ARG A 351 -18.99 -8.65 20.01
N VAL A 352 -19.08 -7.33 19.93
CA VAL A 352 -18.37 -6.42 20.85
C VAL A 352 -19.36 -5.82 21.83
N VAL A 353 -20.40 -5.14 21.33
CA VAL A 353 -21.28 -4.35 22.19
C VAL A 353 -22.13 -5.23 23.09
N PHE A 354 -22.92 -6.15 22.53
CA PHE A 354 -23.82 -6.97 23.32
C PHE A 354 -23.09 -8.10 24.05
N HIS A 355 -22.10 -8.73 23.41
CA HIS A 355 -21.36 -9.83 24.02
C HIS A 355 -20.39 -9.36 25.12
N SER A 356 -19.59 -8.32 24.88
CA SER A 356 -18.58 -7.86 25.85
C SER A 356 -19.06 -6.71 26.73
N PHE A 357 -19.82 -5.75 26.18
CA PHE A 357 -20.23 -4.54 26.89
C PHE A 357 -21.70 -4.53 27.33
N GLY A 358 -22.45 -5.60 27.11
CA GLY A 358 -23.89 -5.63 27.39
C GLY A 358 -24.25 -5.30 28.85
N ARG A 359 -23.35 -5.61 29.79
CA ARG A 359 -23.51 -5.30 31.22
C ARG A 359 -23.45 -3.80 31.55
N TYR A 360 -22.86 -2.98 30.69
CA TYR A 360 -22.70 -1.54 30.91
C TYR A 360 -23.84 -0.73 30.28
N ILE A 361 -24.71 -1.36 29.51
CA ILE A 361 -25.85 -0.69 28.88
C ILE A 361 -26.94 -0.48 29.94
N GLN A 362 -27.25 0.78 30.23
CA GLN A 362 -28.21 1.11 31.29
C GLN A 362 -29.68 1.02 30.85
N VAL A 363 -29.92 0.98 29.53
CA VAL A 363 -31.26 0.95 28.95
C VAL A 363 -31.78 -0.49 28.87
N PRO A 364 -33.01 -0.78 29.32
CA PRO A 364 -33.59 -2.11 29.21
C PRO A 364 -33.93 -2.49 27.74
N PRO A 365 -33.92 -3.79 27.40
CA PRO A 365 -34.47 -4.26 26.12
C PRO A 365 -35.96 -3.93 25.97
N PRO A 366 -36.47 -3.62 24.76
CA PRO A 366 -35.81 -3.67 23.44
C PRO A 366 -35.14 -2.36 22.98
N LEU A 367 -35.27 -1.28 23.75
CA LEU A 367 -34.78 0.05 23.35
C LEU A 367 -33.25 0.12 23.28
N ASN A 368 -32.55 -0.74 24.02
CA ASN A 368 -31.11 -0.86 23.96
C ASN A 368 -30.60 -1.17 22.53
N TYR A 369 -31.26 -2.08 21.81
CA TYR A 369 -30.88 -2.46 20.45
C TYR A 369 -31.00 -1.26 19.51
N LEU A 370 -32.15 -0.59 19.52
CA LEU A 370 -32.40 0.56 18.65
C LEU A 370 -31.40 1.70 18.89
N LEU A 371 -31.16 2.05 20.16
CA LEU A 371 -30.27 3.16 20.50
C LEU A 371 -28.80 2.84 20.20
N VAL A 372 -28.34 1.62 20.49
CA VAL A 372 -27.00 1.17 20.14
C VAL A 372 -26.80 1.21 18.63
N THR A 373 -27.73 0.63 17.85
CA THR A 373 -27.64 0.63 16.40
C THR A 373 -27.67 2.03 15.81
N THR A 374 -28.54 2.91 16.33
CA THR A 374 -28.60 4.32 15.89
C THR A 374 -27.27 5.03 16.14
N THR A 375 -26.65 4.77 17.30
CA THR A 375 -25.36 5.37 17.67
C THR A 375 -24.23 4.86 16.79
N MET A 376 -24.10 3.54 16.65
CA MET A 376 -23.01 2.92 15.90
C MET A 376 -23.14 3.17 14.40
N LEU A 377 -24.32 2.95 13.83
CA LEU A 377 -24.56 3.16 12.41
C LEU A 377 -24.48 4.64 12.06
N GLY A 378 -25.03 5.52 12.91
CA GLY A 378 -24.91 6.97 12.73
C GLY A 378 -23.45 7.43 12.75
N GLY A 379 -22.68 7.01 13.76
CA GLY A 379 -21.25 7.33 13.85
C GLY A 379 -20.43 6.80 12.67
N ALA A 380 -20.67 5.55 12.26
CA ALA A 380 -20.00 4.95 11.13
C ALA A 380 -20.38 5.63 9.80
N ALA A 381 -21.66 5.92 9.57
CA ALA A 381 -22.13 6.63 8.38
C ALA A 381 -21.54 8.04 8.29
N ALA A 382 -21.45 8.76 9.41
CA ALA A 382 -20.80 10.06 9.49
C ALA A 382 -19.31 9.96 9.12
N ALA A 383 -18.58 9.02 9.72
CA ALA A 383 -17.17 8.79 9.39
C ALA A 383 -16.96 8.42 7.92
N GLY A 384 -17.83 7.58 7.35
CA GLY A 384 -17.82 7.21 5.94
C GLY A 384 -18.08 8.40 5.01
N ALA A 385 -19.10 9.20 5.29
CA ALA A 385 -19.42 10.40 4.52
C ALA A 385 -18.26 11.41 4.52
N TYR A 386 -17.60 11.59 5.68
CA TYR A 386 -16.41 12.41 5.80
C TYR A 386 -15.22 11.85 5.00
N ALA A 387 -14.93 10.56 5.14
CA ALA A 387 -13.82 9.90 4.43
C ALA A 387 -13.98 9.93 2.90
N LEU A 388 -15.23 9.95 2.41
CA LEU A 388 -15.56 10.06 0.99
C LEU A 388 -15.62 11.50 0.48
N GLY A 389 -15.53 12.50 1.36
CA GLY A 389 -15.64 13.92 0.98
C GLY A 389 -17.03 14.31 0.49
N MET A 390 -18.09 13.63 0.95
CA MET A 390 -19.48 13.90 0.53
C MET A 390 -20.10 15.15 1.17
N ILE A 391 -19.36 15.81 2.07
CA ILE A 391 -19.78 17.01 2.79
C ILE A 391 -19.26 18.23 2.04
N SER A 392 -19.94 18.61 0.96
CA SER A 392 -19.58 19.80 0.15
C SER A 392 -20.62 20.92 0.24
N ASP A 393 -21.88 20.59 0.50
CA ASP A 393 -23.01 21.49 0.29
C ASP A 393 -23.73 21.78 1.61
N ALA A 394 -24.40 22.93 1.70
CA ALA A 394 -25.12 23.34 2.92
C ALA A 394 -26.14 22.28 3.38
N PHE A 395 -26.84 21.63 2.44
CA PHE A 395 -27.80 20.58 2.75
C PHE A 395 -27.13 19.31 3.30
N SER A 396 -26.02 18.86 2.71
CA SER A 396 -25.30 17.67 3.21
C SER A 396 -24.63 17.96 4.55
N SER A 397 -24.17 19.19 4.79
CA SER A 397 -23.69 19.60 6.12
C SER A 397 -24.80 19.61 7.18
N MET A 398 -26.00 20.06 6.83
CA MET A 398 -27.14 20.06 7.76
C MET A 398 -27.57 18.64 8.11
N ALA A 399 -27.71 17.77 7.10
CA ALA A 399 -28.03 16.36 7.31
C ALA A 399 -26.96 15.65 8.17
N PHE A 400 -25.68 15.92 7.92
CA PHE A 400 -24.57 15.41 8.72
C PHE A 400 -24.67 15.86 10.18
N THR A 401 -24.92 17.15 10.44
CA THR A 401 -25.07 17.66 11.81
C THR A 401 -26.27 17.07 12.54
N ALA A 402 -27.42 16.94 11.86
CA ALA A 402 -28.61 16.34 12.44
C ALA A 402 -28.37 14.87 12.83
N LEU A 403 -27.74 14.09 11.94
CA LEU A 403 -27.40 12.70 12.18
C LEU A 403 -26.39 12.55 13.33
N ALA A 404 -25.39 13.44 13.40
CA ALA A 404 -24.43 13.46 14.51
C ALA A 404 -25.10 13.77 15.86
N VAL A 405 -26.05 14.72 15.90
CA VAL A 405 -26.83 15.05 17.10
C VAL A 405 -27.67 13.85 17.56
N VAL A 406 -28.39 13.21 16.64
CA VAL A 406 -29.22 12.03 16.94
C VAL A 406 -28.37 10.86 17.45
N ALA A 407 -27.27 10.54 16.76
CA ALA A 407 -26.35 9.47 17.17
C ALA A 407 -25.71 9.77 18.53
N SER A 408 -25.31 11.01 18.79
CA SER A 408 -24.71 11.43 20.06
C SER A 408 -25.73 11.39 21.21
N ALA A 409 -26.97 11.83 20.97
CA ALA A 409 -28.05 11.75 21.95
C ALA A 409 -28.39 10.29 22.30
N ALA A 410 -28.51 9.43 21.28
CA ALA A 410 -28.71 8.00 21.49
C ALA A 410 -27.57 7.37 22.29
N GLY A 411 -26.32 7.70 21.97
CA GLY A 411 -25.13 7.20 22.69
C GLY A 411 -25.09 7.66 24.14
N ALA A 412 -25.42 8.93 24.41
CA ALA A 412 -25.50 9.46 25.76
C ALA A 412 -26.56 8.73 26.61
N ILE A 413 -27.71 8.38 26.02
CA ILE A 413 -28.75 7.60 26.69
C ILE A 413 -28.28 6.17 26.98
N VAL A 414 -27.59 5.52 26.03
CA VAL A 414 -27.06 4.14 26.18
C VAL A 414 -26.06 4.05 27.33
N VAL A 415 -25.16 5.03 27.44
CA VAL A 415 -24.14 5.12 28.51
C VAL A 415 -24.76 5.53 29.84
N GLY A 416 -25.98 6.11 29.82
CA GLY A 416 -26.69 6.58 31.01
C GLY A 416 -26.19 7.92 31.52
N PHE A 417 -25.82 8.81 30.60
CA PHE A 417 -25.46 10.17 30.97
C PHE A 417 -26.66 10.83 31.66
N PRO A 418 -26.48 11.45 32.83
CA PRO A 418 -27.59 12.08 33.54
C PRO A 418 -28.11 13.24 32.70
N ILE A 419 -29.27 13.04 32.06
CA ILE A 419 -30.01 14.08 31.30
C ILE A 419 -30.38 15.27 32.21
N MET A 420 -30.27 15.08 33.52
CA MET A 420 -30.39 16.09 34.55
C MET A 420 -29.06 16.83 34.78
N CYS A 421 -28.63 17.66 33.84
CA CYS A 421 -28.12 18.98 34.23
C CYS A 421 -29.29 19.72 34.89
N LYS A 422 -29.59 19.34 36.13
CA LYS A 422 -30.61 19.97 36.95
C LYS A 422 -30.33 21.47 36.91
N TYR A 423 -31.36 22.21 36.52
CA TYR A 423 -31.72 23.59 36.83
C TYR A 423 -31.48 24.00 38.32
N ARG A 424 -30.31 23.70 38.89
CA ARG A 424 -29.93 23.97 40.29
C ARG A 424 -28.78 24.98 40.38
N ALA A 425 -28.50 25.69 39.30
CA ALA A 425 -27.68 26.91 39.32
C ALA A 425 -28.54 28.19 39.21
N LEU A 426 -29.85 28.07 38.95
CA LEU A 426 -30.76 29.22 38.79
C LEU A 426 -31.80 29.35 39.93
N LEU A 427 -31.70 28.49 40.96
CA LEU A 427 -32.58 28.48 42.14
C LEU A 427 -31.78 28.54 43.47
N ILE A 428 -30.51 28.95 43.44
CA ILE A 428 -29.72 29.32 44.63
C ILE A 428 -29.45 30.83 44.56
N GLY A 429 -30.52 31.60 44.40
CA GLY A 429 -30.48 33.06 44.30
C GLY A 429 -31.79 33.73 44.68
N HIS A 430 -32.63 33.08 45.47
CA HIS A 430 -33.77 33.70 46.16
C HIS A 430 -34.27 32.74 47.26
N ASN A 431 -33.67 32.85 48.44
CA ASN A 431 -34.33 32.84 49.75
C ASN A 431 -33.29 33.11 50.83
#